data_AF-A0A8J4BPX5-F1
#
_entry.id   AF-A0A8J4BPX5-F1
#
_cell.length_a   1.000
_cell.length_b   1.000
_cell.length_c   1.000
_cell.angle_alpha   90.00
_cell.angle_beta   90.00
_cell.angle_gamma   90.00
#
_symmetry.space_group_name_H-M   'P 1'
#
loop_
_entity.id
_entity.type
_entity.pdbx_description
1 polymer ?
#
loop_
_entity_poly.entity_id
_entity_poly.type
_entity_poly.pdbx_seq_one_letter_code
_entity_poly.pdbx_strand_id
1 'polypeptide(L)'
;MAHVMEFGSIRLGKHLGIFVASPFTHPAVKETALRLCKDDCVQQCEDMTMGKMALRKLFPNVTSVMRRKDPIEVGCGTTALSKPGYFDSLISDAQFASEKSYVADNHGVEIRDKEHLYYYRVFREIFPHGVVPGKPRHGSDPCPKCGYQLSDRFQTFCVTCGHYDPNMRLRHDS
;
A
#
# COMPACT_ATOMS: atom_id res chain seq x y z
N MET A 1 -11.47 -6.06 -1.61
CA MET A 1 -10.23 -5.54 -0.99
C MET A 1 -9.53 -6.55 -0.08
N ALA A 2 -10.23 -7.22 0.86
CA ALA A 2 -9.59 -8.14 1.82
C ALA A 2 -8.83 -9.33 1.19
N HIS A 3 -9.22 -9.76 -0.02
CA HIS A 3 -8.62 -10.91 -0.70
C HIS A 3 -7.28 -10.62 -1.40
N VAL A 4 -6.88 -9.35 -1.53
CA VAL A 4 -5.74 -8.94 -2.36
C VAL A 4 -4.59 -8.33 -1.55
N MET A 5 -4.86 -7.92 -0.30
CA MET A 5 -3.82 -7.36 0.56
C MET A 5 -2.89 -8.46 1.06
N GLU A 6 -1.59 -8.27 0.83
CA GLU A 6 -0.53 -9.13 1.35
C GLU A 6 0.32 -8.35 2.37
N PHE A 7 0.73 -9.01 3.45
CA PHE A 7 1.56 -8.41 4.49
C PHE A 7 3.01 -8.85 4.31
N GLY A 8 3.90 -7.89 4.00
CA GLY A 8 5.33 -8.15 3.81
C GLY A 8 6.02 -8.72 5.05
N SER A 9 5.48 -8.49 6.25
CA SER A 9 6.02 -8.99 7.52
C SER A 9 6.14 -10.52 7.56
N ILE A 10 5.20 -11.25 6.94
CA ILE A 10 5.22 -12.72 6.92
C ILE A 10 6.42 -13.23 6.11
N ARG A 11 6.64 -12.65 4.92
CA ARG A 11 7.77 -13.02 4.05
C ARG A 11 9.11 -12.64 4.68
N LEU A 12 9.19 -11.43 5.24
CA LEU A 12 10.40 -10.94 5.91
C LEU A 12 10.74 -11.78 7.15
N GLY A 13 9.74 -12.08 7.98
CA GLY A 13 9.91 -12.94 9.15
C GLY A 13 10.50 -14.30 8.76
N LYS A 14 9.90 -14.98 7.78
CA LYS A 14 10.42 -16.26 7.28
C LYS A 14 11.88 -16.18 6.83
N HIS A 15 12.24 -15.12 6.10
CA HIS A 15 13.63 -14.92 5.64
C HIS A 15 14.61 -14.74 6.80
N LEU A 16 14.17 -14.09 7.89
CA LEU A 16 14.97 -13.85 9.09
C LEU A 16 14.88 -14.99 10.13
N GLY A 17 14.20 -16.11 9.82
CA GLY A 17 13.98 -17.20 10.78
C GLY A 17 13.02 -16.83 11.92
N ILE A 18 12.21 -15.78 11.75
CA ILE A 18 11.25 -15.28 12.73
C ILE A 18 9.84 -15.71 12.32
N PHE A 19 9.14 -16.38 13.24
CA PHE A 19 7.72 -16.67 13.06
C PHE A 19 6.88 -15.41 13.31
N VAL A 20 6.03 -15.05 12.35
CA VAL A 20 5.12 -13.90 12.46
C VAL A 20 3.69 -14.41 12.51
N ALA A 21 3.03 -14.19 13.65
CA ALA A 21 1.60 -14.41 13.80
C ALA A 21 0.82 -13.13 13.49
N SER A 22 -0.29 -13.25 12.75
CA SER A 22 -1.23 -12.14 12.51
C SER A 22 -2.65 -12.55 12.92
N PRO A 23 -3.01 -12.47 14.22
CA PRO A 23 -4.30 -12.96 14.71
C PRO A 23 -5.52 -12.33 14.01
N PHE A 24 -5.42 -11.07 13.60
CA PHE A 24 -6.50 -10.37 12.90
C PHE A 24 -6.77 -10.90 11.48
N THR A 25 -5.85 -11.68 10.90
CA THR A 25 -6.07 -12.32 9.59
C THR A 25 -6.61 -13.75 9.71
N HIS A 26 -6.80 -14.26 10.94
CA HIS A 26 -7.39 -15.57 11.19
C HIS A 26 -8.80 -15.66 10.58
N PRO A 27 -9.17 -16.77 9.88
CA PRO A 27 -10.46 -16.92 9.21
C PRO A 27 -11.67 -16.55 10.09
N ALA A 28 -11.75 -17.10 11.31
CA ALA A 28 -12.84 -16.80 12.24
C ALA A 28 -12.95 -15.30 12.62
N VAL A 29 -11.81 -14.61 12.75
CA VAL A 29 -11.80 -13.17 13.06
C VAL A 29 -12.26 -12.37 11.85
N LYS A 30 -11.81 -12.72 10.64
CA LYS A 30 -12.24 -12.08 9.40
C LYS A 30 -13.73 -12.27 9.16
N GLU A 31 -14.24 -13.50 9.31
CA GLU A 31 -15.66 -13.82 9.14
C GLU A 31 -16.54 -13.01 10.08
N THR A 32 -16.11 -12.88 11.35
CA THR A 32 -16.82 -12.04 12.33
C THR A 32 -16.76 -10.56 11.93
N ALA A 33 -15.57 -10.06 11.55
CA ALA A 33 -15.39 -8.68 11.16
C ALA A 33 -16.19 -8.30 9.91
N LEU A 34 -16.36 -9.21 8.95
CA LEU A 34 -17.13 -9.00 7.72
C LEU A 34 -18.64 -8.91 7.95
N ARG A 35 -19.15 -9.34 9.12
CA ARG A 35 -20.57 -9.19 9.50
C ARG A 35 -20.88 -7.83 10.11
N LEU A 36 -19.85 -7.05 10.49
CA LEU A 36 -20.03 -5.72 11.07
C LEU A 36 -20.44 -4.72 9.98
N CYS A 37 -21.38 -3.84 10.31
CA CYS A 37 -21.73 -2.72 9.46
C CYS A 37 -20.80 -1.52 9.73
N LYS A 38 -20.95 -0.47 8.92
CA LYS A 38 -20.14 0.76 9.06
C LYS A 38 -20.34 1.40 10.45
N ASP A 39 -21.56 1.38 10.97
CA ASP A 39 -21.94 2.04 12.23
C ASP A 39 -21.38 1.29 13.47
N ASP A 40 -21.09 -0.01 13.33
CA ASP A 40 -20.35 -0.79 14.33
C ASP A 40 -18.87 -0.40 14.38
N CYS A 41 -18.33 0.03 13.24
CA CYS A 41 -16.89 0.24 13.04
C CYS A 41 -16.46 1.69 13.29
N VAL A 42 -17.32 2.66 12.97
CA VAL A 42 -17.02 4.09 12.96
C VAL A 42 -18.10 4.85 13.71
N GLN A 43 -17.71 5.67 14.69
CA GLN A 43 -18.64 6.51 15.46
C GLN A 43 -18.07 7.91 15.64
N GLN A 44 -18.95 8.89 15.80
CA GLN A 44 -18.55 10.24 16.19
C GLN A 44 -18.37 10.27 17.71
N CYS A 45 -17.18 10.67 18.17
CA CYS A 45 -16.86 10.81 19.58
C CYS A 45 -16.38 12.24 19.81
N GLU A 46 -17.15 13.01 20.57
CA GLU A 46 -16.90 14.45 20.78
C GLU A 46 -16.68 15.14 19.42
N ASP A 47 -15.46 15.64 19.18
CA ASP A 47 -15.08 16.42 18.00
C ASP A 47 -14.38 15.58 16.91
N MET A 48 -14.31 14.25 17.07
CA MET A 48 -13.58 13.38 16.16
C MET A 48 -14.36 12.13 15.74
N THR A 49 -14.25 11.79 14.46
CA THR A 49 -14.68 10.48 13.96
C THR A 49 -13.66 9.42 14.37
N MET A 50 -14.08 8.46 15.20
CA MET A 50 -13.24 7.35 15.67
C MET A 50 -13.58 6.06 14.94
N GLY A 51 -12.56 5.41 14.40
CA GLY A 51 -12.67 4.07 13.83
C GLY A 51 -12.33 2.95 14.82
N LYS A 52 -12.57 1.71 14.40
CA LYS A 52 -12.32 0.47 15.17
C LYS A 52 -13.16 0.40 16.46
N MET A 53 -14.36 0.97 16.46
CA MET A 53 -15.20 1.08 17.65
C MET A 53 -15.56 -0.27 18.27
N ALA A 54 -15.85 -1.30 17.45
CA ALA A 54 -16.05 -2.66 17.92
C ALA A 54 -14.88 -3.18 18.80
N LEU A 55 -13.62 -2.92 18.41
CA LEU A 55 -12.46 -3.32 19.20
C LEU A 55 -12.31 -2.50 20.48
N ARG A 56 -12.59 -1.19 20.40
CA ARG A 56 -12.50 -0.30 21.56
C ARG A 56 -13.51 -0.68 22.65
N LYS A 57 -14.73 -1.05 22.24
CA LYS A 57 -15.80 -1.53 23.14
C LYS A 57 -15.50 -2.90 23.74
N LEU A 58 -14.87 -3.80 22.97
CA LEU A 58 -14.54 -5.15 23.44
C LEU A 58 -13.38 -5.15 24.46
N PHE A 59 -12.48 -4.18 24.37
CA PHE A 59 -11.29 -4.10 25.24
C PHE A 59 -11.19 -2.73 25.93
N PRO A 60 -12.16 -2.35 26.80
CA PRO A 60 -12.24 -1.02 27.40
C PRO A 60 -11.07 -0.72 28.36
N ASN A 61 -10.43 -1.77 28.89
CA ASN A 61 -9.36 -1.65 29.88
C ASN A 61 -7.97 -1.42 29.27
N VAL A 62 -7.85 -1.41 27.93
CA VAL A 62 -6.57 -1.14 27.26
C VAL A 62 -6.24 0.34 27.37
N THR A 63 -5.07 0.68 27.88
CA THR A 63 -4.65 2.08 28.14
C THR A 63 -4.70 2.97 26.89
N SER A 64 -4.49 2.41 25.71
CA SER A 64 -4.56 3.11 24.43
C SER A 64 -5.93 3.04 23.75
N VAL A 65 -7.00 2.66 24.46
CA VAL A 65 -8.33 2.38 23.87
C VAL A 65 -8.95 3.58 23.18
N MET A 66 -8.64 4.82 23.58
CA MET A 66 -9.10 6.05 22.92
C MET A 66 -7.99 6.77 22.13
N ARG A 67 -6.83 6.14 21.94
CA ARG A 67 -5.72 6.74 21.19
C ARG A 67 -6.14 7.03 19.75
N ARG A 68 -5.80 8.24 19.29
CA ARG A 68 -5.96 8.65 17.89
C ARG A 68 -4.99 7.90 16.99
N LYS A 69 -5.38 7.73 15.73
CA LYS A 69 -4.49 7.15 14.72
C LYS A 69 -3.57 8.25 14.21
N ASP A 70 -2.29 8.17 14.56
CA ASP A 70 -1.26 8.92 13.86
C ASP A 70 -0.89 8.20 12.55
N PRO A 71 -0.50 8.93 11.50
CA PRO A 71 0.12 8.33 10.33
C PRO A 71 1.32 7.47 10.73
N ILE A 72 1.58 6.39 9.99
CA ILE A 72 2.59 5.41 10.40
C ILE A 72 3.97 6.04 10.41
N GLU A 73 4.25 6.90 9.43
CA GLU A 73 5.48 7.66 9.28
C GLU A 73 5.79 8.57 10.46
N VAL A 74 4.76 9.11 11.11
CA VAL A 74 4.90 9.88 12.35
C VAL A 74 5.21 8.93 13.51
N GLY A 75 4.45 7.83 13.62
CA GLY A 75 4.60 6.85 14.70
C GLY A 75 5.94 6.10 14.68
N CYS A 76 6.54 5.89 13.52
CA CYS A 76 7.85 5.24 13.37
C CYS A 76 9.00 6.23 13.13
N GLY A 77 8.74 7.54 13.13
CA GLY A 77 9.77 8.57 12.96
C GLY A 77 10.38 8.64 11.55
N THR A 78 9.70 8.12 10.52
CA THR A 78 10.18 8.14 9.13
C THR A 78 9.69 9.35 8.34
N THR A 79 9.11 10.37 9.01
CA THR A 79 8.76 11.64 8.36
C THR A 79 9.95 12.33 7.70
N ALA A 80 11.18 12.05 8.16
CA ALA A 80 12.41 12.55 7.56
C ALA A 80 12.67 12.01 6.13
N LEU A 81 12.00 10.92 5.73
CA LEU A 81 12.04 10.42 4.36
C LEU A 81 11.11 11.21 3.43
N SER A 82 10.00 11.71 3.98
CA SER A 82 8.94 12.41 3.26
C SER A 82 9.31 13.86 2.93
N LYS A 83 8.66 14.44 1.91
CA LYS A 83 9.04 15.74 1.33
C LYS A 83 8.77 16.96 2.24
N PRO A 84 9.69 17.95 2.33
CA PRO A 84 11.08 17.86 1.88
C PRO A 84 11.89 16.96 2.83
N GLY A 85 12.57 15.96 2.28
CA GLY A 85 13.25 14.94 3.09
C GLY A 85 14.47 14.32 2.43
N TYR A 86 14.86 13.13 2.91
CA TYR A 86 16.02 12.38 2.45
C TYR A 86 16.10 12.24 0.92
N PHE A 87 14.99 11.95 0.25
CA PHE A 87 15.01 11.77 -1.21
C PHE A 87 15.16 13.09 -1.99
N ASP A 88 14.76 14.22 -1.40
CA ASP A 88 14.94 15.53 -2.03
C ASP A 88 16.39 16.00 -1.99
N SER A 89 17.18 15.57 -1.00
CA SER A 89 18.62 15.85 -0.96
C SER A 89 19.43 14.93 -1.88
N LEU A 90 18.94 13.72 -2.17
CA LEU A 90 19.60 12.77 -3.07
C LEU A 90 19.35 13.04 -4.55
N ILE A 91 18.18 13.57 -4.90
CA ILE A 91 17.75 13.71 -6.30
C ILE A 91 17.39 15.17 -6.54
N SER A 92 18.13 15.83 -7.43
CA SER A 92 17.81 17.20 -7.85
C SER A 92 16.53 17.24 -8.68
N ASP A 93 15.88 18.39 -8.75
CA ASP A 93 14.65 18.54 -9.55
C ASP A 93 14.92 18.34 -11.05
N ALA A 94 16.08 18.77 -11.55
CA ALA A 94 16.51 18.56 -12.93
C ALA A 94 16.71 17.07 -13.24
N GLN A 95 17.38 16.34 -12.34
CA GLN A 95 17.56 14.89 -12.48
C GLN A 95 16.22 14.17 -12.42
N PHE A 96 15.36 14.54 -11.47
CA PHE A 96 14.03 13.95 -11.34
C PHE A 96 13.19 14.15 -12.60
N ALA A 97 13.17 15.36 -13.17
CA ALA A 97 12.42 15.66 -14.38
C ALA A 97 12.92 14.82 -15.58
N SER A 98 14.24 14.79 -15.78
CA SER A 98 14.86 14.04 -16.88
C SER A 98 14.58 12.54 -16.79
N GLU A 99 14.81 11.93 -15.63
CA GLU A 99 14.64 10.49 -15.46
C GLU A 99 13.16 10.08 -15.42
N LYS A 100 12.28 10.92 -14.87
CA LYS A 100 10.83 10.68 -14.93
C LYS A 100 10.35 10.56 -16.37
N SER A 101 10.77 11.48 -17.25
CA SER A 101 10.43 11.41 -18.68
C SER A 101 11.02 10.16 -19.33
N TYR A 102 12.30 9.88 -19.09
CA TYR A 102 12.95 8.68 -19.62
C TYR A 102 12.20 7.39 -19.23
N VAL A 103 11.82 7.24 -17.96
CA VAL A 103 11.11 6.06 -17.46
C VAL A 103 9.69 5.96 -18.05
N ALA A 104 9.00 7.08 -18.22
CA ALA A 104 7.70 7.10 -18.88
C ALA A 104 7.82 6.63 -20.34
N ASP A 105 8.74 7.22 -21.10
CA ASP A 105 8.88 6.99 -22.54
C ASP A 105 9.44 5.60 -22.87
N ASN A 106 10.44 5.13 -22.11
CA ASN A 106 11.17 3.90 -22.42
C ASN A 106 10.60 2.68 -21.70
N HIS A 107 10.01 2.87 -20.51
CA HIS A 107 9.53 1.75 -19.71
C HIS A 107 8.02 1.72 -19.58
N GLY A 108 7.27 2.77 -19.96
CA GLY A 108 5.83 2.83 -19.75
C GLY A 108 5.45 2.79 -18.27
N VAL A 109 6.27 3.42 -17.41
CA VAL A 109 6.02 3.53 -15.96
C VAL A 109 5.92 5.00 -15.58
N GLU A 110 4.86 5.36 -14.86
CA GLU A 110 4.67 6.72 -14.37
C GLU A 110 5.29 6.90 -12.98
N ILE A 111 6.32 7.74 -12.89
CA ILE A 111 6.96 8.10 -11.63
C ILE A 111 6.25 9.30 -10.99
N ARG A 112 5.93 9.17 -9.69
CA ARG A 112 5.12 10.14 -8.93
C ARG A 112 5.97 11.23 -8.29
N ASP A 113 7.07 10.82 -7.68
CA ASP A 113 7.94 11.66 -6.85
C ASP A 113 9.35 11.03 -6.78
N LYS A 114 10.28 11.73 -6.11
CA LYS A 114 11.68 11.34 -5.99
C LYS A 114 11.86 10.04 -5.18
N GLU A 115 11.03 9.80 -4.17
CA GLU A 115 11.01 8.55 -3.42
C GLU A 115 10.65 7.38 -4.35
N HIS A 116 9.58 7.52 -5.13
CA HIS A 116 9.19 6.52 -6.12
C HIS A 116 10.30 6.32 -7.17
N LEU A 117 10.96 7.38 -7.65
CA LEU A 117 12.10 7.25 -8.57
C LEU A 117 13.24 6.42 -7.95
N TYR A 118 13.59 6.71 -6.70
CA TYR A 118 14.65 6.00 -6.00
C TYR A 118 14.33 4.50 -5.88
N TYR A 119 13.14 4.15 -5.38
CA TYR A 119 12.73 2.75 -5.29
C TYR A 119 12.60 2.09 -6.66
N TYR A 120 12.23 2.83 -7.69
CA TYR A 120 12.19 2.32 -9.05
C TYR A 120 13.58 1.96 -9.58
N ARG A 121 14.62 2.73 -9.26
CA ARG A 121 16.01 2.37 -9.61
C ARG A 121 16.42 1.05 -8.98
N VAL A 122 16.21 0.91 -7.66
CA VAL A 122 16.47 -0.34 -6.92
C VAL A 122 15.68 -1.51 -7.52
N PHE A 123 14.41 -1.27 -7.88
CA PHE A 123 13.60 -2.27 -8.56
C PHE A 123 14.23 -2.73 -9.89
N ARG A 124 14.77 -1.81 -10.69
CA ARG A 124 15.42 -2.14 -11.97
C ARG A 124 16.78 -2.81 -11.81
N GLU A 125 17.49 -2.57 -10.71
CA GLU A 125 18.71 -3.29 -10.35
C GLU A 125 18.40 -4.75 -9.97
N ILE A 126 17.35 -4.98 -9.17
CA ILE A 126 16.95 -6.31 -8.73
C ILE A 126 16.26 -7.10 -9.86
N PHE A 127 15.46 -6.42 -10.68
CA PHE A 127 14.73 -7.00 -11.80
C PHE A 127 15.18 -6.33 -13.10
N PRO A 128 16.32 -6.78 -13.68
CA PRO A 128 16.77 -6.32 -14.99
C PRO A 128 15.65 -6.40 -16.02
N HIS A 129 15.58 -5.41 -16.91
CA HIS A 129 14.50 -5.25 -17.89
C HIS A 129 13.09 -5.06 -17.30
N GLY A 130 12.96 -4.93 -15.99
CA GLY A 130 11.68 -4.77 -15.31
C GLY A 130 10.81 -6.02 -15.41
N VAL A 131 11.40 -7.22 -15.41
CA VAL A 131 10.70 -8.50 -15.44
C VAL A 131 10.70 -9.12 -14.04
N VAL A 132 9.51 -9.26 -13.44
CA VAL A 132 9.34 -9.93 -12.16
C VAL A 132 8.84 -11.35 -12.38
N PRO A 133 9.55 -12.39 -11.90
CA PRO A 133 9.11 -13.78 -12.03
C PRO A 133 7.68 -14.00 -11.53
N GLY A 134 6.86 -14.64 -12.35
CA GLY A 134 5.46 -14.95 -12.02
C GLY A 134 4.51 -13.75 -12.03
N LYS A 135 4.95 -12.55 -12.45
CA LYS A 135 4.08 -11.37 -12.58
C LYS A 135 4.03 -10.89 -14.03
N PRO A 136 2.95 -11.21 -14.77
CA PRO A 136 2.81 -10.74 -16.15
C PRO A 136 2.63 -9.22 -16.21
N ARG A 137 3.07 -8.64 -17.33
CA ARG A 137 2.99 -7.22 -17.64
C ARG A 137 2.34 -7.05 -19.00
N HIS A 138 1.46 -6.06 -19.13
CA HIS A 138 0.66 -5.81 -20.34
C HIS A 138 -0.23 -7.01 -20.73
N GLY A 139 -0.79 -7.69 -19.72
CA GLY A 139 -1.78 -8.74 -19.90
C GLY A 139 -3.18 -8.18 -20.19
N SER A 140 -4.21 -8.93 -19.80
CA SER A 140 -5.61 -8.57 -20.07
C SER A 140 -6.16 -7.43 -19.20
N ASP A 141 -5.63 -7.24 -17.99
CA ASP A 141 -6.04 -6.16 -17.09
C ASP A 141 -4.82 -5.53 -16.39
N PRO A 142 -4.00 -4.76 -17.13
CA PRO A 142 -2.78 -4.17 -16.61
C PRO A 142 -3.07 -2.89 -15.82
N CYS A 143 -2.27 -2.65 -14.77
CA CYS A 143 -2.25 -1.38 -14.07
C CYS A 143 -1.87 -0.25 -15.05
N PRO A 144 -2.62 0.86 -15.09
CA PRO A 144 -2.38 1.94 -16.07
C PRO A 144 -1.08 2.70 -15.81
N LYS A 145 -0.51 2.61 -14.60
CA LYS A 145 0.69 3.36 -14.21
C LYS A 145 1.98 2.57 -14.32
N CYS A 146 1.94 1.25 -14.24
CA CYS A 146 3.15 0.42 -14.32
C CYS A 146 3.06 -0.74 -15.31
N GLY A 147 1.89 -1.01 -15.88
CA GLY A 147 1.67 -2.10 -16.84
C GLY A 147 1.56 -3.49 -16.22
N TYR A 148 1.85 -3.68 -14.93
CA TYR A 148 1.73 -5.01 -14.31
C TYR A 148 0.28 -5.45 -14.18
N GLN A 149 0.02 -6.72 -14.46
CA GLN A 149 -1.29 -7.34 -14.39
C GLN A 149 -1.90 -7.20 -12.98
N LEU A 150 -3.13 -6.72 -12.90
CA LEU A 150 -3.92 -6.76 -11.68
C LEU A 150 -4.34 -8.21 -11.40
N SER A 151 -4.25 -8.61 -10.14
CA SER A 151 -4.60 -9.97 -9.67
C SER A 151 -6.11 -10.23 -9.58
N ASP A 152 -6.94 -9.19 -9.52
CA ASP A 152 -8.39 -9.27 -9.37
C ASP A 152 -9.07 -8.03 -9.98
N ARG A 153 -10.18 -8.27 -10.70
CA ARG A 153 -10.93 -7.23 -11.46
C ARG A 153 -11.56 -6.15 -10.60
N PHE A 154 -11.75 -6.39 -9.30
CA PHE A 154 -12.33 -5.43 -8.36
C PHE A 154 -11.27 -4.67 -7.56
N GLN A 155 -9.99 -4.81 -7.92
CA GLN A 155 -8.93 -4.03 -7.31
C GLN A 155 -9.10 -2.54 -7.58
N THR A 156 -8.96 -1.76 -6.51
CA THR A 156 -8.85 -0.30 -6.56
C THR A 156 -7.43 0.18 -6.30
N PHE A 157 -6.48 -0.75 -6.12
CA PHE A 157 -5.07 -0.43 -5.99
C PHE A 157 -4.17 -1.48 -6.64
N CYS A 158 -3.03 -1.05 -7.18
CA CYS A 158 -2.00 -1.92 -7.72
C CYS A 158 -1.05 -2.39 -6.61
N VAL A 159 -0.96 -3.70 -6.39
CA VAL A 159 -0.03 -4.33 -5.42
C VAL A 159 1.45 -4.22 -5.82
N THR A 160 1.74 -3.77 -7.05
CA THR A 160 3.11 -3.62 -7.55
C THR A 160 3.63 -2.20 -7.40
N CYS A 161 2.92 -1.18 -7.91
CA CYS A 161 3.38 0.23 -7.82
C CYS A 161 2.62 1.10 -6.80
N GLY A 162 1.58 0.56 -6.15
CA GLY A 162 0.78 1.31 -5.18
C GLY A 162 -0.08 2.41 -5.78
N HIS A 163 -0.36 2.39 -7.09
CA HIS A 163 -1.35 3.28 -7.68
C HIS A 163 -2.75 2.93 -7.15
N TYR A 164 -3.48 3.92 -6.64
CA TYR A 164 -4.87 3.79 -6.20
C TYR A 164 -5.78 4.60 -7.12
N ASP A 165 -6.86 3.98 -7.57
CA ASP A 165 -7.92 4.59 -8.36
C ASP A 165 -9.22 3.79 -8.12
N PRO A 166 -10.26 4.40 -7.51
CA PRO A 166 -11.52 3.71 -7.22
C PRO A 166 -12.28 3.31 -8.49
N ASN A 167 -11.95 3.89 -9.65
CA ASN A 167 -12.57 3.56 -10.94
C ASN A 167 -11.96 2.33 -11.60
N MET A 168 -10.82 1.81 -11.11
CA MET A 168 -10.22 0.57 -11.65
C MET A 168 -11.19 -0.62 -11.63
N ARG A 169 -12.02 -0.72 -10.59
CA ARG A 169 -13.02 -1.80 -10.45
C ARG A 169 -14.19 -1.72 -11.45
N LEU A 170 -14.38 -0.59 -12.12
CA LEU A 170 -15.51 -0.33 -13.03
C LEU A 170 -15.14 -0.58 -14.51
N ARG A 171 -13.88 -0.88 -14.81
CA ARG A 171 -13.35 -0.99 -16.18
C ARG A 171 -13.90 -2.16 -16.98
N HIS A 172 -14.56 -3.09 -16.31
CA HIS A 172 -15.07 -4.35 -16.86
C HIS A 172 -16.59 -4.35 -17.03
N ASP A 173 -17.26 -3.26 -16.67
CA ASP A 173 -18.72 -3.15 -16.68
C ASP A 173 -19.24 -2.37 -17.91
N SER A 174 -18.40 -2.28 -18.97
CA SER A 174 -18.67 -1.63 -20.25
C SER A 174 -18.89 -2.64 -21.37
#